data_AF-A0A6M0FKR0-F1
#
_entry.id   AF-A0A6M0FKR0-F1
#
_cell.length_a   1.000
_cell.length_b   1.000
_cell.length_c   1.000
_cell.angle_alpha   90.00
_cell.angle_beta   90.00
_cell.angle_gamma   90.00
#
_symmetry.space_group_name_H-M   'P 1'
#
loop_
_entity.id
_entity.type
_entity.pdbx_description
1 polymer ?
#
loop_
_entity_poly.entity_id
_entity_poly.type
_entity_poly.pdbx_seq_one_letter_code
_entity_poly.pdbx_strand_id
1 'polypeptide(L)'
;MVATWRGYFQAIKEWSKHPGKFLGKPKIPKYKNKTQGRNVVIYSKESVYRASLKEGICHLSMSKIKIPVVVDTVIEVRIVPATSCYIIEVVYEKTLQPQVDSTYVAGIDLGIDSKVALSTNKPGVKPMLVNGKPLKSVNQLYNKRKAEVPKSSQRQQKN
;
A
#
# COMPACT_ATOMS: atom_id res chain seq x y z
N MET A 1 -13.87 11.32 -2.92
CA MET A 1 -14.25 12.74 -3.14
C MET A 1 -14.36 13.54 -1.84
N VAL A 2 -14.96 12.99 -0.77
CA VAL A 2 -15.12 13.69 0.52
C VAL A 2 -13.78 14.12 1.14
N ALA A 3 -12.76 13.25 1.12
CA ALA A 3 -11.44 13.56 1.68
C ALA A 3 -10.73 14.73 0.97
N THR A 4 -10.80 14.79 -0.36
CA THR A 4 -10.16 15.84 -1.17
C THR A 4 -10.77 17.22 -0.88
N TRP A 5 -12.10 17.30 -0.76
CA TRP A 5 -12.79 18.54 -0.39
C TRP A 5 -12.53 18.94 1.05
N ARG A 6 -12.57 18.00 2.01
CA ARG A 6 -12.19 18.29 3.42
C ARG A 6 -10.76 18.84 3.52
N GLY A 7 -9.82 18.22 2.80
CA GLY A 7 -8.43 18.69 2.74
C GLY A 7 -8.30 20.10 2.15
N TYR A 8 -9.03 20.41 1.07
CA TYR A 8 -9.05 21.76 0.49
C TYR A 8 -9.58 22.81 1.49
N PHE A 9 -10.71 22.53 2.16
CA PHE A 9 -11.29 23.46 3.14
C PHE A 9 -10.39 23.68 4.35
N GLN A 10 -9.68 22.64 4.81
CA GLN A 10 -8.66 22.78 5.85
C GLN A 10 -7.48 23.62 5.38
N ALA A 11 -6.97 23.34 4.17
CA ALA A 11 -5.83 24.06 3.60
C ALA A 11 -6.14 25.55 3.38
N ILE A 12 -7.32 25.90 2.84
CA ILE A 12 -7.67 27.30 2.58
C ILE A 12 -7.89 28.09 3.88
N LYS A 13 -8.44 27.44 4.92
CA LYS A 13 -8.59 28.03 6.26
C LYS A 13 -7.24 28.33 6.90
N GLU A 14 -6.29 27.39 6.81
CA GLU A 14 -4.95 27.57 7.35
C GLU A 14 -4.15 28.61 6.54
N TRP A 15 -4.26 28.58 5.21
CA TRP A 15 -3.63 29.57 4.34
C TRP A 15 -4.12 30.99 4.65
N SER A 16 -5.41 31.18 4.95
CA SER A 16 -5.96 32.49 5.32
C SER A 16 -5.36 33.06 6.59
N LYS A 17 -4.89 32.21 7.52
CA LYS A 17 -4.26 32.63 8.78
C LYS A 17 -2.75 32.75 8.67
N HIS A 18 -2.14 31.82 7.91
CA HIS A 18 -0.69 31.67 7.80
C HIS A 18 -0.26 31.47 6.33
N PRO A 19 -0.33 32.50 5.48
CA PRO A 19 -0.01 32.36 4.05
C PRO A 19 1.42 31.85 3.80
N GLY A 20 2.38 32.24 4.64
CA GLY A 20 3.80 31.85 4.51
C GLY A 20 4.10 30.36 4.71
N LYS A 21 3.15 29.56 5.23
CA LYS A 21 3.29 28.09 5.31
C LYS A 21 3.10 27.40 3.95
N PHE A 22 2.65 28.12 2.93
CA PHE A 22 2.32 27.58 1.62
C PHE A 22 3.11 28.28 0.52
N LEU A 23 3.44 27.54 -0.55
CA LEU A 23 4.07 28.11 -1.76
C LEU A 23 3.10 28.97 -2.59
N GLY A 24 1.83 29.05 -2.19
CA GLY A 24 0.79 29.81 -2.86
C GLY A 24 -0.59 29.46 -2.32
N LYS A 25 -1.62 30.16 -2.82
CA LYS A 25 -3.01 29.91 -2.42
C LYS A 25 -3.45 28.49 -2.80
N PRO A 26 -4.01 27.70 -1.87
CA PRO A 26 -4.59 26.39 -2.18
C PRO A 26 -5.59 26.48 -3.33
N LYS A 27 -5.46 25.59 -4.31
CA LYS A 27 -6.33 25.56 -5.49
C LYS A 27 -7.55 24.67 -5.23
N ILE A 28 -8.68 25.09 -5.78
CA ILE A 28 -9.90 24.28 -5.71
C ILE A 28 -9.70 22.93 -6.42
N PRO A 29 -10.08 21.80 -5.79
CA PRO A 29 -10.03 20.51 -6.44
C PRO A 29 -10.86 20.50 -7.72
N LYS A 30 -10.27 20.00 -8.81
CA LYS A 30 -10.97 19.81 -10.09
C LYS A 30 -11.49 18.37 -10.20
N TYR A 31 -12.59 18.21 -10.91
CA TYR A 31 -13.05 16.89 -11.33
C TYR A 31 -12.05 16.27 -12.31
N LYS A 32 -11.92 14.94 -12.24
CA LYS A 32 -11.16 14.19 -13.25
C LYS A 32 -11.87 14.25 -14.59
N ASN A 33 -11.12 14.03 -15.67
CA ASN A 33 -11.67 13.95 -17.02
C ASN A 33 -12.79 12.89 -17.09
N LYS A 34 -13.89 13.18 -17.79
CA LYS A 34 -15.07 12.31 -17.84
C LYS A 34 -14.81 10.96 -18.51
N THR A 35 -13.94 10.91 -19.52
CA THR A 35 -13.64 9.71 -20.31
C THR A 35 -12.27 9.13 -20.00
N GLN A 36 -11.25 9.98 -19.82
CA GLN A 36 -9.87 9.56 -19.57
C GLN A 36 -9.51 9.53 -18.07
N GLY A 37 -10.37 10.08 -17.21
CA GLY A 37 -10.13 10.12 -15.78
C GLY A 37 -10.33 8.75 -15.14
N ARG A 38 -9.30 8.24 -14.49
CA ARG A 38 -9.39 6.98 -13.73
C ARG A 38 -9.74 7.26 -12.28
N ASN A 39 -10.75 6.58 -11.75
CA ASN A 39 -11.17 6.66 -10.35
C ASN A 39 -10.91 5.34 -9.64
N VAL A 40 -10.80 5.41 -8.31
CA VAL A 40 -10.88 4.21 -7.49
C VAL A 40 -12.34 3.74 -7.52
N VAL A 41 -12.56 2.50 -7.94
CA VAL A 41 -13.87 1.85 -7.87
C VAL A 41 -13.91 1.03 -6.59
N ILE A 42 -14.94 1.22 -5.77
CA ILE A 42 -15.09 0.53 -4.49
C ILE A 42 -16.30 -0.40 -4.60
N TYR A 43 -16.07 -1.68 -4.38
CA TYR A 43 -17.07 -2.71 -4.19
C TYR A 43 -17.24 -2.92 -2.69
N SER A 44 -18.40 -2.59 -2.13
CA SER A 44 -18.72 -2.98 -0.76
C SER A 44 -18.87 -4.50 -0.65
N LYS A 45 -18.89 -5.04 0.57
CA LYS A 45 -19.11 -6.47 0.82
C LYS A 45 -20.36 -7.04 0.13
N GLU A 46 -21.42 -6.24 -0.03
CA GLU A 46 -22.67 -6.64 -0.70
C GLU A 46 -22.50 -6.80 -2.22
N SER A 47 -21.47 -6.16 -2.78
CA SER A 47 -21.15 -6.21 -4.19
C SER A 47 -20.16 -7.33 -4.55
N VAL A 48 -19.92 -8.26 -3.61
CA VAL A 48 -19.10 -9.47 -3.81
C VAL A 48 -20.00 -10.70 -3.66
N TYR A 49 -19.91 -11.64 -4.61
CA TYR A 49 -20.72 -12.86 -4.56
C TYR A 49 -20.28 -13.77 -3.42
N ARG A 50 -21.16 -13.94 -2.43
CA ARG A 50 -20.88 -14.74 -1.21
C ARG A 50 -20.63 -16.22 -1.49
N ALA A 51 -21.35 -16.81 -2.46
CA ALA A 51 -21.19 -18.21 -2.82
C ALA A 51 -19.76 -18.49 -3.33
N SER A 52 -19.30 -17.69 -4.29
CA SER A 52 -17.93 -17.78 -4.81
C SER A 52 -16.88 -17.48 -3.73
N LEU A 53 -17.15 -16.55 -2.81
CA LEU A 53 -16.20 -16.23 -1.74
C LEU A 53 -15.95 -17.42 -0.81
N LYS A 54 -16.99 -18.20 -0.50
CA LYS A 54 -16.87 -19.45 0.27
C LYS A 54 -16.04 -20.52 -0.44
N GLU A 55 -15.98 -20.47 -1.77
CA GLU A 55 -15.13 -21.33 -2.61
C GLU A 55 -13.72 -20.77 -2.80
N GLY A 56 -13.35 -19.71 -2.08
CA GLY A 56 -12.04 -19.07 -2.19
C GLY A 56 -11.90 -18.15 -3.42
N ILE A 57 -13.02 -17.66 -3.98
CA ILE A 57 -13.03 -16.77 -5.15
C ILE A 57 -13.77 -15.48 -4.82
N CYS A 58 -13.03 -14.37 -4.79
CA CYS A 58 -13.62 -13.04 -4.78
C CYS A 58 -14.15 -12.71 -6.19
N HIS A 59 -15.46 -12.83 -6.39
CA HIS A 59 -16.13 -12.49 -7.64
C HIS A 59 -16.89 -11.17 -7.46
N LEU A 60 -16.50 -10.15 -8.22
CA LEU A 60 -17.10 -8.81 -8.18
C LEU A 60 -18.39 -8.75 -9.01
N SER A 61 -19.44 -8.18 -8.43
CA SER A 61 -20.76 -8.01 -9.08
C SER A 61 -20.66 -7.23 -10.39
N MET A 62 -21.55 -7.56 -11.34
CA MET A 62 -21.62 -6.91 -12.66
C MET A 62 -20.29 -6.90 -13.44
N SER A 63 -19.38 -7.82 -13.12
CA SER A 63 -18.09 -7.93 -13.78
C SER A 63 -17.69 -9.38 -14.00
N LYS A 64 -16.70 -9.58 -14.88
CA LYS A 64 -16.03 -10.87 -15.09
C LYS A 64 -14.80 -11.04 -14.19
N ILE A 65 -14.56 -10.11 -13.26
CA ILE A 65 -13.39 -10.12 -12.39
C ILE A 65 -13.57 -11.18 -11.30
N LYS A 66 -12.70 -12.18 -11.29
CA LYS A 66 -12.63 -13.26 -10.30
C LYS A 66 -11.21 -13.40 -9.82
N ILE A 67 -11.01 -13.35 -8.50
CA ILE A 67 -9.68 -13.31 -7.88
C ILE A 67 -9.64 -14.39 -6.80
N PRO A 68 -8.63 -15.29 -6.81
CA PRO A 68 -8.48 -16.28 -5.76
C PRO A 68 -8.11 -15.59 -4.44
N VAL A 69 -8.77 -16.00 -3.36
CA VAL A 69 -8.56 -15.45 -2.01
C VAL A 69 -8.64 -16.56 -0.96
N VAL A 70 -7.99 -16.33 0.19
CA VAL A 70 -7.97 -17.27 1.33
C VAL A 70 -8.85 -16.76 2.48
N VAL A 71 -9.74 -15.81 2.20
CA VAL A 71 -10.59 -15.16 3.20
C VAL A 71 -12.05 -15.53 2.94
N ASP A 72 -12.79 -15.72 4.01
CA ASP A 72 -14.22 -16.03 3.99
C ASP A 72 -15.09 -14.77 3.99
N THR A 73 -14.52 -13.64 4.41
CA THR A 73 -15.17 -12.36 4.61
C THR A 73 -14.32 -11.23 4.05
N VAL A 74 -15.00 -10.22 3.50
CA VAL A 74 -14.38 -8.99 2.99
C VAL A 74 -15.17 -7.79 3.51
N ILE A 75 -14.47 -6.69 3.76
CA ILE A 75 -15.06 -5.39 4.09
C ILE A 75 -15.37 -4.65 2.79
N GLU A 76 -14.37 -4.54 1.92
CA GLU A 76 -14.46 -3.89 0.61
C GLU A 76 -13.42 -4.47 -0.35
N VAL A 77 -13.67 -4.32 -1.64
CA VAL A 77 -12.69 -4.56 -2.70
C VAL A 77 -12.52 -3.29 -3.51
N ARG A 78 -11.29 -2.86 -3.74
CA ARG A 78 -10.99 -1.62 -4.46
C ARG A 78 -10.24 -1.90 -5.74
N ILE A 79 -10.70 -1.32 -6.85
CA ILE A 79 -9.95 -1.26 -8.10
C ILE A 79 -9.26 0.09 -8.14
N VAL A 80 -7.95 0.10 -7.89
CA VAL A 80 -7.13 1.30 -7.77
C VAL A 80 -6.31 1.48 -9.05
N PRO A 81 -6.46 2.60 -9.78
CA PRO A 81 -5.60 2.87 -10.93
C PRO A 81 -4.16 3.12 -10.47
N ALA A 82 -3.23 2.38 -11.06
CA ALA A 82 -1.79 2.59 -10.97
C ALA A 82 -1.23 3.04 -12.33
N THR A 83 0.08 3.32 -12.38
CA THR A 83 0.73 3.92 -13.56
C THR A 83 0.52 3.12 -14.84
N SER A 84 0.62 1.78 -14.78
CA SER A 84 0.52 0.90 -15.96
C SER A 84 -0.52 -0.20 -15.82
N CYS A 85 -1.26 -0.25 -14.72
CA CYS A 85 -2.22 -1.32 -14.43
C CYS A 85 -3.30 -0.84 -13.46
N TYR A 86 -4.22 -1.74 -13.13
CA TYR A 86 -5.11 -1.59 -11.98
C TYR A 86 -4.66 -2.56 -10.90
N ILE A 87 -4.60 -2.08 -9.68
CA ILE A 87 -4.37 -2.87 -8.47
C ILE A 87 -5.74 -3.22 -7.91
N ILE A 88 -5.98 -4.50 -7.64
CA ILE A 88 -7.18 -4.92 -6.94
C ILE A 88 -6.82 -5.22 -5.49
N GLU A 89 -7.38 -4.43 -4.58
CA GLU A 89 -7.15 -4.55 -3.15
C GLU A 89 -8.36 -5.21 -2.50
N VAL A 90 -8.17 -6.37 -1.87
CA VAL A 90 -9.21 -7.06 -1.10
C VAL A 90 -8.97 -6.73 0.38
N VAL A 91 -9.88 -5.96 0.98
CA VAL A 91 -9.78 -5.50 2.36
C VAL A 91 -10.62 -6.40 3.26
N TYR A 92 -10.03 -6.94 4.31
CA TYR A 92 -10.67 -7.83 5.27
C TYR A 92 -10.07 -7.64 6.65
N GLU A 93 -10.82 -8.01 7.69
CA GLU A 93 -10.29 -8.05 9.05
C GLU A 93 -9.62 -9.39 9.29
N LYS A 94 -8.47 -9.35 9.95
CA LYS A 94 -7.79 -10.55 10.42
C LYS A 94 -7.69 -10.49 11.93
N THR A 95 -8.35 -11.41 12.61
CA THR A 95 -8.13 -11.59 14.05
C THR A 95 -6.68 -11.96 14.27
N LEU A 96 -5.94 -11.07 14.92
CA LEU A 96 -4.58 -11.37 15.35
C LEU A 96 -4.68 -12.39 16.47
N GLN A 97 -3.80 -13.40 16.44
CA GLN A 97 -3.69 -14.28 17.59
C GLN A 97 -3.29 -13.43 18.82
N PRO A 98 -3.89 -13.68 19.99
CA PRO A 98 -3.51 -12.97 21.20
C PRO A 98 -2.00 -13.08 21.42
N GLN A 99 -1.39 -12.01 21.94
CA GLN A 99 0.01 -12.10 22.37
C GLN A 99 0.11 -13.23 23.38
N VAL A 100 0.99 -14.18 23.08
CA VAL A 100 1.36 -15.21 24.04
C VAL A 100 2.18 -14.51 25.11
N ASP A 101 1.70 -14.53 26.35
CA ASP A 101 2.52 -14.11 27.48
C ASP A 101 3.65 -15.13 27.62
N SER A 102 4.87 -14.70 27.35
CA SER A 102 6.03 -15.56 27.27
C SER A 102 7.22 -14.88 27.92
N THR A 103 7.93 -15.65 28.75
CA THR A 103 9.23 -15.26 29.29
C THR A 103 10.35 -15.32 28.25
N TYR A 104 10.06 -15.86 27.05
CA TYR A 104 11.01 -15.92 25.96
C TYR A 104 11.03 -14.62 25.19
N VAL A 105 12.24 -14.09 24.99
CA VAL A 105 12.51 -12.86 24.26
C VAL A 105 13.31 -13.20 23.00
N ALA A 106 12.96 -12.56 21.90
CA ALA A 106 13.72 -12.61 20.66
C ALA A 106 14.23 -11.21 20.31
N GLY A 107 15.54 -11.09 20.10
CA GLY A 107 16.18 -9.89 19.58
C GLY A 107 16.27 -9.97 18.05
N ILE A 108 15.88 -8.88 17.38
CA ILE A 108 15.99 -8.72 15.94
C ILE A 108 16.92 -7.54 15.68
N ASP A 109 18.09 -7.82 15.11
CA ASP A 109 19.01 -6.79 14.63
C ASP A 109 18.97 -6.73 13.10
N LEU A 110 18.81 -5.52 12.55
CA LEU A 110 18.71 -5.29 11.11
C LEU A 110 20.06 -4.81 10.59
N GLY A 111 20.68 -5.57 9.69
CA GLY A 111 21.98 -5.25 9.10
C GLY A 111 21.95 -5.10 7.58
N ILE A 112 23.11 -4.78 7.01
CA ILE A 112 23.29 -4.62 5.56
C ILE A 112 23.66 -5.96 4.90
N ASP A 113 24.72 -6.61 5.40
CA ASP A 113 25.21 -7.87 4.83
C ASP A 113 24.47 -9.09 5.39
N SER A 114 24.12 -9.07 6.68
CA SER A 114 23.09 -9.90 7.31
C SER A 114 21.83 -9.06 7.50
N LYS A 115 20.87 -9.18 6.58
CA LYS A 115 19.65 -8.38 6.54
C LYS A 115 18.89 -8.41 7.87
N VAL A 116 18.88 -9.57 8.50
CA VAL A 116 18.29 -9.80 9.81
C VAL A 116 19.17 -10.79 10.56
N ALA A 117 19.59 -10.42 11.77
CA ALA A 117 20.10 -11.34 12.77
C ALA A 117 19.03 -11.54 13.84
N LEU A 118 18.59 -12.79 14.01
CA LEU A 118 17.60 -13.18 15.00
C LEU A 118 18.28 -14.06 16.05
N SER A 119 18.11 -13.70 17.32
CA SER A 119 18.53 -14.52 18.45
C SER A 119 17.44 -14.57 19.51
N THR A 120 17.38 -15.64 20.30
CA THR A 120 16.38 -15.79 21.36
C THR A 120 16.95 -16.56 22.55
N ASN A 121 16.42 -16.31 23.74
CA ASN A 121 16.69 -17.09 24.94
C ASN A 121 15.87 -18.40 25.02
N LYS A 122 15.06 -18.72 24.00
CA LYS A 122 14.28 -19.97 23.96
C LYS A 122 15.20 -21.19 23.70
N PRO A 123 15.25 -22.19 24.61
CA PRO A 123 16.08 -23.38 24.42
C PRO A 123 15.72 -24.14 23.14
N GLY A 124 16.73 -24.68 22.46
CA GLY A 124 16.56 -25.47 21.24
C GLY A 124 16.35 -24.64 19.96
N VAL A 125 16.22 -23.32 20.03
CA VAL A 125 16.16 -22.44 18.86
C VAL A 125 17.55 -21.90 18.55
N LYS A 126 18.08 -22.21 17.36
CA LYS A 126 19.38 -21.69 16.92
C LYS A 126 19.24 -20.25 16.43
N PRO A 127 20.23 -19.37 16.70
CA PRO A 127 20.29 -18.06 16.07
C PRO A 127 20.25 -18.17 14.54
N MET A 128 19.56 -17.22 13.90
CA MET A 128 19.36 -17.22 12.45
C MET A 128 19.92 -15.93 11.84
N LEU A 129 20.69 -16.09 10.77
CA LEU A 129 21.17 -14.99 9.94
C LEU A 129 20.50 -15.04 8.56
N VAL A 130 19.77 -13.99 8.22
CA VAL A 130 19.17 -13.83 6.88
C VAL A 130 20.15 -13.07 6.00
N ASN A 131 20.60 -13.69 4.91
CA ASN A 131 21.56 -13.10 3.98
C ASN A 131 20.98 -11.85 3.28
N GLY A 132 21.67 -10.71 3.41
CA GLY A 132 21.29 -9.43 2.80
C GLY A 132 21.93 -9.15 1.44
N LYS A 133 22.94 -9.93 1.02
CA LYS A 133 23.64 -9.73 -0.26
C LYS A 133 22.72 -9.68 -1.48
N PRO A 134 21.66 -10.52 -1.61
CA PRO A 134 20.74 -10.41 -2.74
C PRO A 134 20.05 -9.03 -2.81
N LEU A 135 19.62 -8.49 -1.66
CA LEU A 135 19.00 -7.16 -1.60
C LEU A 135 19.99 -6.06 -2.00
N LYS A 136 21.24 -6.17 -1.57
CA LYS A 136 22.33 -5.26 -1.95
C LYS A 136 22.56 -5.25 -3.47
N SER A 137 22.55 -6.41 -4.10
CA SER A 137 22.66 -6.56 -5.56
C SER A 137 21.49 -5.88 -6.29
N VAL A 138 20.25 -6.10 -5.84
CA VAL A 138 19.07 -5.44 -6.40
C VAL A 138 19.13 -3.92 -6.24
N ASN A 139 19.55 -3.43 -5.06
CA ASN A 139 19.71 -2.00 -4.81
C ASN A 139 20.82 -1.38 -5.69
N GLN A 140 21.90 -2.11 -5.94
CA GLN A 140 22.95 -1.68 -6.87
C GLN A 140 22.42 -1.55 -8.29
N LEU A 141 21.65 -2.52 -8.77
CA LEU A 141 21.01 -2.46 -10.08
C LEU A 141 20.04 -1.27 -10.18
N TYR A 142 19.24 -1.04 -9.15
CA TYR A 142 18.36 0.13 -9.07
C TYR A 142 19.15 1.45 -9.20
N ASN A 143 20.24 1.60 -8.45
CA ASN A 143 21.07 2.80 -8.50
C ASN A 143 21.72 3.01 -9.87
N LYS A 144 22.17 1.93 -10.54
CA LYS A 144 22.67 1.99 -11.92
C LYS A 144 21.60 2.52 -12.88
N ARG A 145 20.42 1.91 -12.87
CA ARG A 145 19.28 2.33 -13.71
C ARG A 145 18.84 3.76 -13.42
N LYS A 146 18.82 4.18 -12.15
CA LYS A 146 18.47 5.54 -11.75
C LYS A 146 19.47 6.57 -12.28
N ALA A 147 20.77 6.23 -12.32
CA ALA A 147 21.80 7.11 -12.86
C ALA A 147 21.71 7.26 -14.38
N GLU A 148 21.23 6.24 -15.09
CA GLU A 148 21.02 6.25 -16.55
C GLU A 148 19.81 7.09 -16.99
N VAL A 149 18.83 7.31 -16.10
CA VAL A 149 17.64 8.13 -16.42
C VAL A 149 18.01 9.62 -16.44
N PRO A 150 17.83 10.34 -17.57
CA PRO A 150 18.10 11.78 -17.64
C PRO A 150 17.27 12.58 -16.64
N LYS A 151 17.85 13.65 -16.05
CA LYS A 151 17.18 14.54 -15.07
C LYS A 151 15.86 15.14 -15.58
N SER A 152 15.67 15.25 -16.90
CA SER A 152 14.44 15.76 -17.53
C SER A 152 13.23 14.84 -17.31
N SER A 153 13.41 13.51 -17.26
CA SER A 153 12.33 12.53 -17.09
C SER A 153 11.83 12.41 -15.65
N GLN A 154 12.63 12.84 -14.66
CA GLN A 154 12.26 12.80 -13.24
C GLN A 154 11.26 13.92 -12.84
N ARG A 155 11.13 14.98 -13.66
CA ARG A 155 10.16 16.07 -13.41
C ARG A 155 8.71 15.70 -13.76
N GLN A 156 8.49 14.73 -14.65
CA GLN A 156 7.14 14.33 -15.07
C GLN A 156 6.41 13.41 -14.09
N GLN A 157 7.11 12.80 -13.12
CA GLN A 157 6.50 11.91 -12.12
C GLN A 157 6.04 12.61 -10.82
N LYS A 158 6.29 13.92 -10.68
CA LYS A 158 5.94 14.71 -9.48
C LYS A 158 4.75 15.66 -9.67
N ASN A 159 4.11 15.67 -10.83
CA ASN A 159 2.98 16.55 -11.16
C ASN A 159 1.66 15.78 -11.21
#